data_AF-A0A9D2GSR1-F1
#
_entry.id   AF-A0A9D2GSR1-F1
#
_cell.length_a   1.000
_cell.length_b   1.000
_cell.length_c   1.000
_cell.angle_alpha   90.00
_cell.angle_beta   90.00
_cell.angle_gamma   90.00
#
_symmetry.space_group_name_H-M   'P 1'
#
loop_
_entity.id
_entity.type
_entity.pdbx_description
1 polymer ?
#
loop_
_entity_poly.entity_id
_entity_poly.type
_entity_poly.pdbx_seq_one_letter_code
_entity_poly.pdbx_strand_id
1 'polypeptide(L)'
;MDVNLLSRLLRELIIDNDRIPLPGIGYFFTELVPASFSKDGKTIYPPSKKISFKGDDRATGDMISDYYSESSGIDKETADIEMDIFLKQLKVTLMQKKLINFPYMGKLRCTLEGSLYFVSETENSIFSQAFGFEPVILKPISNRAHDIQKEIPEPAPAVTPDNKPERQPQKRTGKVWIILLSILAAIITAAVILVELGRSGRLDSLIYSDEELELIRQQGN
;
A
#
# COMPACT_ATOMS: atom_id res chain seq x y z
N MET A 1 1.78 -10.25 -28.14
CA MET A 1 2.32 -10.12 -26.77
C MET A 1 1.29 -10.48 -25.70
N ASP A 2 1.71 -10.99 -24.53
CA ASP A 2 0.85 -11.25 -23.35
C ASP A 2 1.37 -10.56 -22.06
N VAL A 3 0.61 -10.66 -20.97
CA VAL A 3 0.97 -10.02 -19.69
C VAL A 3 2.20 -10.67 -19.04
N ASN A 4 2.43 -11.96 -19.27
CA ASN A 4 3.60 -12.67 -18.74
C ASN A 4 4.89 -12.10 -19.36
N LEU A 5 4.90 -11.94 -20.68
CA LEU A 5 6.02 -11.36 -21.42
C LEU A 5 6.28 -9.91 -20.98
N LEU A 6 5.25 -9.06 -20.88
CA LEU A 6 5.43 -7.70 -20.37
C LEU A 6 6.02 -7.69 -18.96
N SER A 7 5.55 -8.58 -18.07
CA SER A 7 6.05 -8.65 -16.69
C SER A 7 7.51 -9.09 -16.61
N ARG A 8 7.94 -9.97 -17.53
CA ARG A 8 9.35 -10.37 -17.65
C ARG A 8 10.22 -9.20 -18.13
N LEU A 9 9.83 -8.53 -19.22
CA LEU A 9 10.56 -7.38 -19.77
C LEU A 9 10.71 -6.26 -18.72
N LEU A 10 9.62 -5.95 -18.00
CA LEU A 10 9.65 -4.94 -16.94
C LEU A 10 10.57 -5.32 -15.78
N ARG A 11 10.58 -6.60 -15.36
CA ARG A 11 11.49 -7.09 -14.31
C ARG A 11 12.95 -6.93 -14.72
N GLU A 12 13.29 -7.27 -15.96
CA GLU A 12 14.65 -7.19 -16.46
C GLU A 12 15.09 -5.72 -16.56
N LEU A 13 14.24 -4.85 -17.10
CA LEU A 13 14.54 -3.41 -17.23
C LEU A 13 14.69 -2.68 -15.89
N ILE A 14 13.89 -3.02 -14.87
CA ILE A 14 13.82 -2.22 -13.64
C ILE A 14 15.03 -2.42 -12.71
N ILE A 15 15.87 -3.42 -13.01
CA ILE A 15 17.13 -3.65 -12.30
C ILE A 15 18.09 -2.49 -12.59
N ASP A 16 18.22 -2.11 -13.86
CA ASP A 16 19.19 -1.11 -14.32
C ASP A 16 18.58 0.29 -14.52
N ASN A 17 17.24 0.39 -14.50
CA ASN A 17 16.53 1.64 -14.76
C ASN A 17 15.65 2.04 -13.58
N ASP A 18 15.82 3.27 -13.09
CA ASP A 18 15.00 3.79 -11.98
C ASP A 18 13.57 4.15 -12.42
N ARG A 19 13.31 4.29 -13.72
CA ARG A 19 12.00 4.62 -14.30
C ARG A 19 11.80 3.98 -15.66
N ILE A 20 10.65 3.35 -15.86
CA ILE A 20 10.25 2.71 -17.12
C ILE A 20 8.88 3.23 -17.56
N PRO A 21 8.76 3.83 -18.76
CA PRO A 21 7.49 4.28 -19.30
C PRO A 21 6.62 3.12 -19.79
N LEU A 22 5.33 3.17 -19.47
CA LEU A 22 4.26 2.43 -20.15
C LEU A 22 3.41 3.44 -20.93
N PRO A 23 3.67 3.64 -22.22
CA PRO A 23 2.97 4.61 -23.04
C PRO A 23 1.45 4.56 -22.89
N GLY A 24 0.84 5.72 -22.66
CA GLY A 24 -0.60 5.88 -22.47
C GLY A 24 -1.18 5.36 -21.15
N ILE A 25 -0.36 4.81 -20.25
CA ILE A 25 -0.78 4.28 -18.94
C ILE A 25 -0.07 4.99 -17.79
N GLY A 26 1.26 5.12 -17.84
CA GLY A 26 2.04 5.72 -16.75
C GLY A 26 3.49 5.27 -16.74
N TYR A 27 4.09 5.20 -15.55
CA TYR A 27 5.48 4.81 -15.38
C TYR A 27 5.65 3.90 -14.16
N PHE A 28 6.42 2.83 -14.32
CA PHE A 28 7.05 2.18 -13.18
C PHE A 28 8.28 2.97 -12.76
N PHE A 29 8.52 3.01 -11.47
CA PHE A 29 9.72 3.62 -10.93
C PHE A 29 10.14 2.92 -9.65
N THR A 30 11.41 3.06 -9.28
CA THR A 30 11.95 2.50 -8.06
C THR A 30 12.18 3.58 -7.01
N GLU A 31 11.76 3.30 -5.78
CA GLU A 31 11.99 4.15 -4.62
C GLU A 31 13.00 3.47 -3.69
N LEU A 32 13.96 4.25 -3.18
CA LEU A 32 14.90 3.76 -2.19
C LEU A 32 14.22 3.59 -0.84
N VAL A 33 14.29 2.38 -0.30
CA VAL A 33 13.88 2.03 1.06
C VAL A 33 15.14 1.92 1.91
N PRO A 34 15.31 2.74 2.96
CA PRO A 34 16.48 2.67 3.81
C PRO A 34 16.53 1.36 4.60
N ALA A 35 17.73 1.04 5.11
CA ALA A 35 17.88 -0.08 6.04
C ALA A 35 16.96 0.11 7.26
N SER A 36 16.38 -0.97 7.74
CA SER A 36 15.48 -0.95 8.89
C SER A 36 15.66 -2.16 9.78
N PHE A 37 15.25 -2.02 11.04
CA PHE A 37 15.16 -3.16 11.95
C PHE A 37 13.78 -3.80 11.85
N SER A 38 13.73 -5.12 12.04
CA SER A 38 12.47 -5.81 12.29
C SER A 38 11.79 -5.27 13.54
N LYS A 39 10.46 -5.44 13.62
CA LYS A 39 9.66 -4.98 14.77
C LYS A 39 10.14 -5.57 16.11
N ASP A 40 10.72 -6.77 16.09
CA ASP A 40 11.29 -7.44 17.26
C ASP A 40 12.76 -7.07 17.51
N GLY A 41 13.38 -6.23 16.67
CA GLY A 41 14.74 -5.73 16.82
C GLY A 41 15.84 -6.77 16.56
N LYS A 42 15.48 -7.95 16.03
CA LYS A 42 16.42 -9.08 15.85
C LYS A 42 16.99 -9.18 14.45
N THR A 43 16.39 -8.54 13.46
CA THR A 43 16.83 -8.63 12.07
C THR A 43 17.08 -7.24 11.52
N ILE A 44 18.22 -7.06 10.88
CA ILE A 44 18.50 -5.88 10.07
C ILE A 44 18.14 -6.21 8.62
N TYR A 45 17.19 -5.45 8.07
CA TYR A 45 16.92 -5.43 6.65
C TYR A 45 17.84 -4.42 5.97
N PRO A 46 18.57 -4.81 4.92
CA PRO A 46 19.44 -3.88 4.20
C PRO A 46 18.62 -2.83 3.43
N PRO A 47 19.25 -1.75 2.95
CA PRO A 47 18.63 -0.84 2.01
C PRO A 47 18.17 -1.61 0.77
N SER A 48 17.02 -1.24 0.23
CA SER A 48 16.41 -1.94 -0.89
C SER A 48 15.68 -0.98 -1.81
N LYS A 49 15.29 -1.43 -3.02
CA LYS A 49 14.40 -0.66 -3.90
C LYS A 49 12.99 -1.25 -3.83
N LYS A 50 11.98 -0.38 -3.77
CA LYS A 50 10.56 -0.71 -3.91
C LYS A 50 10.09 -0.29 -5.31
N ILE A 51 9.36 -1.16 -6.00
CA ILE A 51 8.70 -0.78 -7.25
C ILE A 51 7.39 -0.08 -6.92
N SER A 52 7.20 1.09 -7.50
CA SER A 52 5.99 1.89 -7.43
C SER A 52 5.51 2.21 -8.85
N PHE A 53 4.25 2.62 -8.97
CA PHE A 53 3.64 3.00 -10.25
C PHE A 53 2.93 4.34 -10.12
N LYS A 54 3.10 5.20 -11.14
CA LYS A 54 2.39 6.46 -11.26
C LYS A 54 1.62 6.48 -12.58
N GLY A 55 0.30 6.59 -12.49
CA GLY A 55 -0.56 6.74 -13.66
C GLY A 55 -0.32 8.08 -14.35
N ASP A 56 -0.14 8.05 -15.67
CA ASP A 56 -0.02 9.24 -16.51
C ASP A 56 -0.38 8.89 -17.95
N ASP A 57 -1.52 9.39 -18.42
CA ASP A 57 -2.00 9.18 -19.78
C ASP A 57 -1.09 9.83 -20.84
N ARG A 58 -0.24 10.78 -20.44
CA ARG A 58 0.75 11.43 -21.30
C ARG A 58 2.08 10.68 -21.33
N ALA A 59 2.16 9.53 -20.65
CA ALA A 59 3.34 8.70 -20.70
C ALA A 59 3.70 8.32 -22.14
N THR A 60 4.96 8.52 -22.49
CA THR A 60 5.55 8.21 -23.79
C THR A 60 6.94 7.61 -23.57
N GLY A 61 7.43 6.87 -24.56
CA GLY A 61 8.74 6.23 -24.53
C GLY A 61 8.73 4.87 -25.23
N ASP A 62 9.89 4.46 -25.69
CA ASP A 62 10.19 3.29 -26.51
C ASP A 62 11.03 2.24 -25.78
N MET A 63 11.49 2.52 -24.55
CA MET A 63 12.38 1.66 -23.77
C MET A 63 11.94 0.19 -23.70
N ILE A 64 10.63 -0.10 -23.51
CA ILE A 64 10.15 -1.48 -23.45
C ILE A 64 10.19 -2.14 -24.83
N SER A 65 9.81 -1.41 -25.89
CA SER A 65 9.80 -1.97 -27.24
C SER A 65 11.19 -2.09 -27.85
N ASP A 66 12.13 -1.20 -27.51
CA ASP A 66 13.57 -1.36 -27.81
C ASP A 66 14.10 -2.66 -27.21
N TYR A 67 13.91 -2.82 -25.90
CA TYR A 67 14.36 -4.02 -25.20
C TYR A 67 13.64 -5.29 -25.70
N TYR A 68 12.36 -5.19 -26.05
CA TYR A 68 11.60 -6.30 -26.64
C TYR A 68 12.17 -6.72 -28.00
N SER A 69 12.51 -5.76 -28.87
CA SER A 69 13.13 -6.01 -30.17
C SER A 69 14.48 -6.71 -30.02
N GLU A 70 15.36 -6.18 -29.17
CA GLU A 70 16.69 -6.74 -28.92
C GLU A 70 16.63 -8.14 -28.30
N SER A 71 15.81 -8.32 -27.26
CA SER A 71 15.72 -9.60 -26.53
C SER A 71 15.01 -10.71 -27.30
N SER A 72 14.11 -10.36 -28.22
CA SER A 72 13.31 -11.34 -28.98
C SER A 72 13.77 -11.51 -30.43
N GLY A 73 14.72 -10.71 -30.90
CA GLY A 73 15.26 -10.78 -32.26
C GLY A 73 14.25 -10.39 -33.34
N ILE A 74 13.22 -9.59 -32.98
CA ILE A 74 12.22 -9.08 -33.93
C ILE A 74 12.59 -7.68 -34.38
N ASP A 75 12.08 -7.26 -35.54
CA ASP A 75 12.32 -5.90 -36.00
C ASP A 75 11.64 -4.87 -35.09
N LYS A 76 12.27 -3.69 -35.00
CA LYS A 76 11.85 -2.62 -34.09
C LYS A 76 10.44 -2.09 -34.41
N GLU A 77 10.10 -1.98 -35.69
CA GLU A 77 8.78 -1.49 -36.12
C GLU A 77 7.66 -2.45 -35.68
N THR A 78 7.84 -3.76 -35.86
CA THR A 78 6.94 -4.79 -35.35
C THR A 78 6.86 -4.76 -33.83
N ALA A 79 7.99 -4.61 -33.13
CA ALA A 79 8.02 -4.52 -31.67
C ALA A 79 7.19 -3.33 -31.15
N ASP A 80 7.32 -2.16 -31.78
CA ASP A 80 6.57 -0.95 -31.44
C ASP A 80 5.06 -1.14 -31.68
N ILE A 81 4.68 -1.71 -32.82
CA ILE A 81 3.27 -1.97 -33.16
C ILE A 81 2.65 -2.97 -32.18
N GLU A 82 3.32 -4.10 -31.91
CA GLU A 82 2.82 -5.10 -30.96
C GLU A 82 2.68 -4.54 -29.54
N MET A 83 3.66 -3.75 -29.09
CA MET A 83 3.66 -3.11 -27.78
C MET A 83 2.52 -2.10 -27.65
N ASP A 84 2.34 -1.21 -28.62
CA ASP A 84 1.29 -0.19 -28.61
C ASP A 84 -0.11 -0.82 -28.58
N ILE A 85 -0.36 -1.80 -29.45
CA ILE A 85 -1.65 -2.53 -29.49
C ILE A 85 -1.91 -3.19 -28.13
N PHE A 86 -0.90 -3.85 -27.56
CA PHE A 86 -1.03 -4.54 -26.29
C PHE A 86 -1.31 -3.57 -25.14
N LEU A 87 -0.55 -2.48 -25.02
CA LEU A 87 -0.73 -1.49 -23.94
C LEU A 87 -2.11 -0.82 -24.01
N LYS A 88 -2.62 -0.53 -25.21
CA LYS A 88 -3.99 -0.03 -25.39
C LYS A 88 -5.03 -1.03 -24.86
N GLN A 89 -4.90 -2.31 -25.20
CA GLN A 89 -5.79 -3.37 -24.70
C GLN A 89 -5.66 -3.56 -23.17
N LEU A 90 -4.44 -3.47 -22.66
CA LEU A 90 -4.13 -3.57 -21.24
C LEU A 90 -4.82 -2.45 -20.45
N LYS A 91 -4.77 -1.21 -20.95
CA LYS A 91 -5.44 -0.06 -20.35
C LYS A 91 -6.95 -0.26 -20.26
N VAL A 92 -7.58 -0.70 -21.36
CA VAL A 92 -9.02 -0.99 -21.39
C VAL A 92 -9.37 -2.06 -20.37
N THR A 93 -8.60 -3.15 -20.33
CA THR A 93 -8.78 -4.26 -19.38
C THR A 93 -8.63 -3.78 -17.93
N LEU A 94 -7.65 -2.91 -17.66
CA LEU A 94 -7.40 -2.36 -16.33
C LEU A 94 -8.56 -1.47 -15.86
N MET A 95 -9.13 -0.66 -16.75
CA MET A 95 -10.28 0.19 -16.43
C MET A 95 -11.55 -0.63 -16.15
N GLN A 96 -11.75 -1.73 -16.88
CA GLN A 96 -12.93 -2.60 -16.75
C GLN A 96 -12.84 -3.54 -15.55
N LYS A 97 -11.71 -4.26 -15.40
CA LYS A 97 -11.53 -5.27 -14.36
C LYS A 97 -10.97 -4.71 -13.05
N LYS A 98 -10.52 -3.45 -13.05
CA LYS A 98 -9.88 -2.75 -11.92
C LYS A 98 -8.60 -3.39 -11.37
N LEU A 99 -8.17 -4.52 -11.95
CA LEU A 99 -7.02 -5.29 -11.50
C LEU A 99 -6.41 -6.07 -12.67
N ILE A 100 -5.09 -6.02 -12.77
CA ILE A 100 -4.27 -6.88 -13.63
C ILE A 100 -3.13 -7.45 -12.80
N ASN A 101 -2.94 -8.76 -12.87
CA ASN A 101 -1.80 -9.43 -12.24
C ASN A 101 -0.59 -9.37 -13.17
N PHE A 102 0.54 -8.90 -12.66
CA PHE A 102 1.85 -8.93 -13.31
C PHE A 102 2.69 -10.01 -12.61
N PRO A 103 2.76 -11.24 -13.18
CA PRO A 103 3.45 -12.36 -12.55
C PRO A 103 4.84 -12.00 -12.05
N TYR A 104 5.15 -12.49 -10.85
CA TYR A 104 6.42 -12.31 -10.15
C TYR A 104 6.70 -10.85 -9.70
N MET A 105 5.95 -9.85 -10.18
CA MET A 105 6.11 -8.44 -9.80
C MET A 105 5.06 -8.04 -8.77
N GLY A 106 3.79 -8.26 -9.07
CA GLY A 106 2.68 -7.70 -8.28
C GLY A 106 1.40 -7.49 -9.07
N LYS A 107 0.55 -6.59 -8.60
CA LYS A 107 -0.77 -6.32 -9.15
C LYS A 107 -0.93 -4.83 -9.44
N LEU A 108 -1.30 -4.51 -10.67
CA LEU A 108 -1.68 -3.17 -11.06
C LEU A 108 -3.18 -2.99 -10.82
N ARG A 109 -3.56 -1.96 -10.07
CA ARG A 109 -4.94 -1.67 -9.67
C ARG A 109 -5.37 -0.30 -10.17
N CYS A 110 -6.68 -0.17 -10.39
CA CYS A 110 -7.34 1.08 -10.75
C CYS A 110 -8.39 1.40 -9.68
N THR A 111 -8.34 2.61 -9.13
CA THR A 111 -9.35 3.11 -8.18
C THR A 111 -10.69 3.37 -8.89
N LEU A 112 -11.71 3.72 -8.11
CA LEU A 112 -13.00 4.18 -8.65
C LEU A 112 -12.84 5.51 -9.41
N GLU A 113 -11.91 6.35 -8.96
CA GLU A 113 -11.58 7.66 -9.55
C GLU A 113 -10.73 7.56 -10.82
N GLY A 114 -10.24 6.36 -11.15
CA GLY A 114 -9.41 6.11 -12.34
C GLY A 114 -7.90 6.18 -12.09
N SER A 115 -7.47 6.47 -10.85
CA SER A 115 -6.06 6.51 -10.47
C SER A 115 -5.46 5.10 -10.45
N LEU A 116 -4.24 4.97 -10.97
CA LEU A 116 -3.52 3.70 -11.09
C LEU A 116 -2.43 3.58 -10.04
N TYR A 117 -2.37 2.44 -9.36
CA TYR A 117 -1.33 2.14 -8.37
C TYR A 117 -0.93 0.67 -8.43
N PHE A 118 0.27 0.37 -7.95
CA PHE A 118 0.86 -0.96 -8.00
C PHE A 118 1.08 -1.52 -6.61
N VAL A 119 0.72 -2.80 -6.43
CA VAL A 119 0.91 -3.56 -5.19
C VAL A 119 1.89 -4.68 -5.48
N SER A 120 3.09 -4.60 -4.91
CA SER A 120 4.12 -5.64 -5.01
C SER A 120 3.63 -6.97 -4.46
N GLU A 121 3.99 -8.09 -5.11
CA GLU A 121 3.66 -9.44 -4.62
C GLU A 121 4.54 -9.85 -3.42
N THR A 122 5.74 -9.28 -3.31
CA THR A 122 6.66 -9.57 -2.20
C THR A 122 6.47 -8.51 -1.11
N GLU A 123 6.04 -8.94 0.08
CA GLU A 123 5.89 -8.06 1.26
C GLU A 123 7.23 -7.48 1.74
N ASN A 124 8.35 -8.08 1.30
CA ASN A 124 9.69 -7.60 1.55
C ASN A 124 10.31 -7.22 0.19
N SER A 125 10.53 -5.92 0.00
CA SER A 125 11.27 -5.27 -1.09
C SER A 125 12.01 -6.20 -2.09
N ILE A 126 11.47 -6.25 -3.31
CA ILE A 126 11.91 -7.10 -4.44
C ILE A 126 13.41 -6.95 -4.79
N PHE A 127 14.09 -5.89 -4.36
CA PHE A 127 15.48 -5.60 -4.74
C PHE A 127 16.50 -5.66 -3.61
N SER A 128 16.16 -6.18 -2.42
CA SER A 128 17.22 -6.52 -1.43
C SER A 128 18.24 -7.50 -2.04
N GLN A 129 17.77 -8.42 -2.87
CA GLN A 129 18.62 -9.37 -3.59
C GLN A 129 19.41 -8.75 -4.75
N ALA A 130 18.99 -7.60 -5.31
CA ALA A 130 19.67 -6.97 -6.44
C ALA A 130 21.04 -6.35 -6.06
N PHE A 131 21.26 -6.08 -4.78
CA PHE A 131 22.58 -5.73 -4.24
C PHE A 131 23.28 -6.89 -3.51
N GLY A 132 22.72 -8.10 -3.55
CA GLY A 132 23.32 -9.29 -2.94
C GLY A 132 23.36 -9.29 -1.41
N PHE A 133 22.61 -8.40 -0.74
CA PHE A 133 22.55 -8.35 0.72
C PHE A 133 21.32 -9.07 1.26
N GLU A 134 21.57 -10.04 2.13
CA GLU A 134 20.53 -10.76 2.86
C GLU A 134 20.26 -10.09 4.21
N PRO A 135 19.02 -10.19 4.74
CA PRO A 135 18.73 -9.76 6.09
C PRO A 135 19.65 -10.45 7.11
N VAL A 136 20.23 -9.67 8.01
CA VAL A 136 21.16 -10.18 9.03
C VAL A 136 20.44 -10.34 10.35
N ILE A 137 20.45 -11.55 10.89
CA ILE A 137 19.90 -11.84 12.23
C ILE A 137 20.97 -11.52 13.29
N LEU A 138 20.63 -10.60 14.18
CA LEU A 138 21.45 -10.19 15.29
C LEU A 138 21.41 -11.21 16.42
N LYS A 139 22.57 -11.47 17.00
CA LYS A 139 22.69 -12.23 18.26
C LYS A 139 22.76 -11.25 19.42
N PRO A 140 21.90 -11.39 20.45
CA PRO A 140 21.96 -10.52 21.61
C PRO A 140 23.28 -10.75 22.34
N ILE A 141 24.04 -9.67 22.55
CA ILE A 141 25.17 -9.69 23.48
C ILE A 141 24.60 -9.56 24.90
N SER A 142 24.95 -10.49 25.78
CA SER A 142 24.68 -10.32 27.20
C SER A 142 25.57 -9.20 27.70
N ASN A 143 25.02 -7.99 27.80
CA ASN A 143 25.64 -6.93 28.55
C ASN A 143 25.70 -7.40 30.02
N ARG A 144 26.83 -7.94 30.45
CA ARG A 144 27.29 -7.76 31.83
C ARG A 144 27.69 -6.28 31.97
N ALA A 145 26.71 -5.40 31.91
CA ALA A 145 26.91 -4.01 32.24
C ALA A 145 27.02 -3.94 33.77
N HIS A 146 28.14 -3.38 34.21
CA HIS A 146 28.39 -2.98 35.58
C HIS A 146 27.15 -2.32 36.22
N ASP A 147 26.85 -2.75 37.45
CA ASP A 147 25.96 -2.09 38.40
C ASP A 147 26.30 -0.60 38.48
N ILE A 148 25.64 0.23 37.67
CA ILE A 148 25.43 1.62 38.05
C ILE A 148 24.08 1.63 38.75
N GLN A 149 24.14 1.41 40.07
CA GLN A 149 23.02 1.58 40.98
C GLN A 149 22.52 3.04 40.83
N LYS A 150 21.42 3.22 40.11
CA LYS A 150 20.64 4.45 40.19
C LYS A 150 19.81 4.34 41.47
N GLU A 151 20.31 4.91 42.56
CA GLU A 151 19.47 5.19 43.73
C GLU A 151 18.38 6.18 43.31
N ILE A 152 17.14 5.71 43.30
CA ILE A 152 15.93 6.54 43.17
C ILE A 152 15.46 6.80 44.60
N PRO A 153 15.39 8.06 45.09
CA PRO A 153 14.84 8.32 46.41
C PRO A 153 13.31 8.12 46.38
N GLU A 154 12.82 7.33 47.33
CA GLU A 154 11.42 7.01 47.56
C GLU A 154 10.64 8.20 48.16
N PRO A 155 9.51 8.64 47.60
CA PRO A 155 8.63 9.61 48.25
C PRO A 155 7.62 8.91 49.17
N ALA A 156 7.56 9.36 50.42
CA ALA A 156 6.71 8.85 51.51
C ALA A 156 5.18 9.03 51.27
N PRO A 157 4.31 8.22 51.92
CA PRO A 157 2.89 8.12 51.60
C PRO A 157 1.99 9.07 52.41
N ALA A 158 0.88 9.53 51.82
CA ALA A 158 -0.19 10.22 52.56
C ALA A 158 -1.60 9.85 52.04
N VAL A 159 -2.20 8.87 52.73
CA VAL A 159 -3.59 8.78 53.25
C VAL A 159 -4.79 9.27 52.40
N THR A 160 -5.66 8.31 52.09
CA THR A 160 -7.07 8.42 51.60
C THR A 160 -8.03 8.95 52.68
N PRO A 161 -9.17 9.55 52.28
CA PRO A 161 -10.46 8.83 52.49
C PRO A 161 -11.41 9.02 51.29
N ASP A 162 -11.90 7.96 50.68
CA ASP A 162 -13.13 7.21 51.03
C ASP A 162 -14.40 8.07 50.96
N ASN A 163 -15.25 7.78 49.96
CA ASN A 163 -16.68 8.08 49.97
C ASN A 163 -17.40 7.35 48.81
N LYS A 164 -18.22 6.36 49.18
CA LYS A 164 -19.33 5.82 48.40
C LYS A 164 -20.61 6.08 49.20
N PRO A 165 -21.70 6.50 48.55
CA PRO A 165 -22.92 5.70 48.60
C PRO A 165 -23.53 5.60 47.19
N GLU A 166 -23.92 4.43 46.67
CA GLU A 166 -25.09 3.61 47.00
C GLU A 166 -26.20 3.79 45.94
N ARG A 167 -26.74 2.66 45.47
CA ARG A 167 -27.76 2.54 44.41
C ARG A 167 -29.14 2.90 45.00
N GLN A 168 -30.14 3.32 44.23
CA GLN A 168 -31.15 2.52 43.49
C GLN A 168 -32.32 3.48 43.07
N PRO A 169 -33.54 3.05 42.68
CA PRO A 169 -33.97 2.54 41.36
C PRO A 169 -35.24 3.26 40.83
N GLN A 170 -35.58 3.23 39.52
CA GLN A 170 -37.02 3.26 39.15
C GLN A 170 -37.39 2.78 37.72
N LYS A 171 -38.11 1.64 37.71
CA LYS A 171 -39.31 1.24 36.96
C LYS A 171 -39.53 1.63 35.48
N ARG A 172 -39.59 0.57 34.67
CA ARG A 172 -40.61 0.18 33.67
C ARG A 172 -41.73 1.22 33.40
N THR A 173 -42.02 1.51 32.13
CA THR A 173 -43.01 0.82 31.26
C THR A 173 -43.04 1.38 29.83
N GLY A 174 -43.24 0.46 28.88
CA GLY A 174 -43.98 0.61 27.62
C GLY A 174 -43.67 1.79 26.69
N LYS A 175 -42.91 1.52 25.62
CA LYS A 175 -43.15 1.96 24.23
C LYS A 175 -42.08 1.35 23.30
N VAL A 176 -42.16 0.03 23.06
CA VAL A 176 -41.24 -0.68 22.13
C VAL A 176 -41.31 -0.09 20.70
N TRP A 177 -42.46 0.45 20.30
CA TRP A 177 -42.60 1.16 19.03
C TRP A 177 -41.81 2.47 18.92
N ILE A 178 -41.52 3.17 20.04
CA ILE A 178 -40.65 4.36 19.98
C ILE A 178 -39.20 3.95 19.75
N ILE A 179 -38.75 2.83 20.32
CA ILE A 179 -37.39 2.31 20.11
C ILE A 179 -37.25 1.84 18.66
N LEU A 180 -38.25 1.16 18.08
CA LEU A 180 -38.21 0.76 16.67
C LEU A 180 -38.23 1.96 15.72
N LEU A 181 -39.02 2.99 16.02
CA LEU A 181 -39.11 4.20 15.19
C LEU A 181 -37.85 5.08 15.33
N SER A 182 -37.23 5.12 16.52
CA SER A 182 -35.93 5.78 16.71
C SER A 182 -34.78 5.00 16.06
N ILE A 183 -34.80 3.67 16.09
CA ILE A 183 -33.84 2.83 15.36
C ILE A 183 -34.02 3.03 13.85
N LEU A 184 -35.26 3.04 13.33
CA LEU A 184 -35.52 3.27 11.91
C LEU A 184 -35.09 4.67 11.47
N ALA A 185 -35.39 5.70 12.28
CA ALA A 185 -34.92 7.06 12.03
C ALA A 185 -33.39 7.16 12.08
N ALA A 186 -32.73 6.47 13.02
CA ALA A 186 -31.27 6.39 13.12
C ALA A 186 -30.64 5.65 11.93
N ILE A 187 -31.30 4.61 11.41
CA ILE A 187 -30.87 3.90 10.20
C ILE A 187 -31.01 4.80 8.97
N ILE A 188 -32.11 5.56 8.87
CA ILE A 188 -32.33 6.48 7.75
C ILE A 188 -31.33 7.64 7.81
N THR A 189 -31.09 8.23 8.98
CA THR A 189 -30.07 9.27 9.13
C THR A 189 -28.67 8.72 8.89
N ALA A 190 -28.34 7.51 9.37
CA ALA A 190 -27.08 6.86 9.05
C ALA A 190 -26.95 6.61 7.54
N ALA A 191 -28.01 6.16 6.85
CA ALA A 191 -28.00 5.95 5.41
C ALA A 191 -27.84 7.26 4.63
N VAL A 192 -28.50 8.35 5.05
CA VAL A 192 -28.32 9.68 4.46
C VAL A 192 -26.91 10.20 4.70
N ILE A 193 -26.36 10.04 5.90
CA ILE A 193 -24.97 10.38 6.22
C ILE A 193 -24.00 9.53 5.39
N LEU A 194 -24.29 8.24 5.16
CA LEU A 194 -23.46 7.33 4.38
C LEU A 194 -23.48 7.69 2.88
N VAL A 195 -24.64 8.10 2.35
CA VAL A 195 -24.78 8.65 0.99
C VAL A 195 -24.02 9.97 0.86
N GLU A 196 -24.10 10.85 1.85
CA GLU A 196 -23.38 12.13 1.83
C GLU A 196 -21.87 11.94 2.00
N LEU A 197 -21.44 10.99 2.83
CA LEU A 197 -20.05 10.56 2.95
C LEU A 197 -19.53 9.97 1.64
N GLY A 198 -20.32 9.13 0.97
CA GLY A 198 -19.99 8.58 -0.34
C GLY A 198 -19.88 9.62 -1.44
N ARG A 199 -20.65 10.71 -1.35
CA ARG A 199 -20.55 11.86 -2.26
C ARG A 199 -19.35 12.77 -1.96
N SER A 200 -18.89 12.79 -0.71
CA SER A 200 -17.79 13.65 -0.23
C SER A 200 -16.38 13.07 -0.38
N GLY A 201 -16.23 11.85 -0.91
CA GLY A 201 -14.91 11.19 -1.07
C GLY A 201 -14.25 10.75 0.25
N ARG A 202 -14.95 10.83 1.39
CA ARG A 202 -14.38 10.53 2.72
C ARG A 202 -14.43 9.05 3.11
N LEU A 203 -14.95 8.18 2.23
CA LEU A 203 -15.01 6.73 2.48
C LEU A 203 -13.67 6.03 2.31
N ASP A 204 -12.67 6.72 1.77
CA ASP A 204 -11.36 6.13 1.52
C ASP A 204 -10.73 5.58 2.81
N SER A 205 -10.96 6.21 3.96
CA SER A 205 -10.41 5.73 5.25
C SER A 205 -11.11 4.51 5.84
N LEU A 206 -12.21 4.04 5.25
CA LEU A 206 -12.95 2.85 5.71
C LEU A 206 -12.76 1.66 4.76
N ILE A 207 -12.38 1.92 3.52
CA ILE A 207 -12.17 0.90 2.48
C ILE A 207 -10.68 0.58 2.32
N TYR A 208 -9.80 1.56 2.56
CA TYR A 208 -8.36 1.44 2.35
C TYR A 208 -7.59 1.43 3.66
N SER A 209 -6.53 0.63 3.71
CA SER A 209 -5.57 0.60 4.83
C SER A 209 -4.83 1.94 4.92
N ASP A 210 -4.29 2.29 6.10
CA ASP A 210 -3.48 3.51 6.30
C ASP A 210 -2.30 3.58 5.30
N GLU A 211 -1.72 2.42 4.96
CA GLU A 211 -0.65 2.31 3.96
C GLU A 211 -1.13 2.62 2.53
N GLU A 212 -2.37 2.29 2.20
CA GLU A 212 -2.98 2.56 0.89
C GLU A 212 -3.35 4.04 0.74
N LEU A 213 -3.78 4.68 1.83
CA LEU A 213 -4.06 6.12 1.87
C LEU A 213 -2.78 6.96 1.70
N GLU A 214 -1.64 6.52 2.25
CA GLU A 214 -0.36 7.19 2.06
C GLU A 214 0.09 7.18 0.60
N LEU A 215 -0.10 6.05 -0.10
CA LEU A 215 0.19 5.93 -1.53
C LEU A 215 -0.70 6.85 -2.38
N ILE A 216 -1.97 6.98 -2.02
CA ILE A 216 -2.93 7.87 -2.72
C ILE A 216 -2.54 9.34 -2.51
N ARG A 217 -2.15 9.74 -1.29
CA ARG A 217 -1.77 11.13 -0.99
C ARG A 217 -0.48 11.59 -1.65
N GLN A 218 0.51 10.71 -1.80
CA GLN A 218 1.76 11.07 -2.49
C GLN A 218 1.58 11.36 -3.98
N GLN A 219 0.46 10.95 -4.58
CA GLN A 219 0.15 11.21 -5.99
C GLN A 219 -0.61 12.53 -6.21
N GLY A 220 -1.13 13.14 -5.15
CA GLY A 220 -1.99 14.33 -5.19
C GLY A 220 -1.26 15.68 -5.17
N ASN A 221 0.07 15.70 -5.24
CA ASN A 221 0.90 16.91 -5.39
C ASN A 221 1.78 16.83 -6.64
#